data_AF-A0A1Q6R9D9-F1
#
_entry.id   AF-A0A1Q6R9D9-F1
#
_cell.length_a   1.000
_cell.length_b   1.000
_cell.length_c   1.000
_cell.angle_alpha   90.00
_cell.angle_beta   90.00
_cell.angle_gamma   90.00
#
_symmetry.space_group_name_H-M   'P 1'
#
loop_
_entity.id
_entity.type
_entity.pdbx_description
1 polymer ?
#
loop_
_entity_poly.entity_id
_entity_poly.type
_entity_poly.pdbx_seq_one_letter_code
_entity_poly.pdbx_strand_id
1 'polypeptide(L)' 'MFLFEGYLTRYGLADWARSRYATLTQKASECIGCGACESRCPYHLPIRSMLKEAAEKFGE' A
#
# COMPACT_ATOMS: atom_id res chain seq x y z
N MET A 1 -1.90 4.48 2.28
CA MET A 1 -1.71 3.15 1.66
C MET A 1 -1.33 2.09 2.69
N PHE A 2 -0.07 2.04 3.14
CA PHE A 2 0.40 1.03 4.11
C PHE A 2 -0.33 1.09 5.47
N LEU A 3 -0.76 2.28 5.90
CA LEU A 3 -1.63 2.41 7.07
C LEU A 3 -2.94 1.62 6.91
N PHE A 4 -3.58 1.74 5.76
CA PHE A 4 -4.84 1.03 5.47
C PHE A 4 -4.62 -0.47 5.36
N GLU A 5 -3.48 -0.90 4.82
CA GLU A 5 -3.09 -2.32 4.83
C GLU A 5 -2.97 -2.87 6.26
N GLY A 6 -2.43 -2.09 7.19
CA GLY A 6 -2.41 -2.44 8.61
C GLY A 6 -3.82 -2.59 9.19
N TYR A 7 -4.72 -1.65 8.87
CA TYR A 7 -6.12 -1.74 9.30
C TYR A 7 -6.85 -2.95 8.71
N LEU A 8 -6.50 -3.31 7.48
CA LEU A 8 -7.02 -4.48 6.80
C LEU A 8 -6.58 -5.80 7.45
N THR A 9 -5.31 -5.89 7.87
CA THR A 9 -4.69 -7.18 8.23
C THR A 9 -4.47 -7.40 9.72
N ARG A 10 -4.38 -6.34 10.54
CA ARG A 10 -3.92 -6.46 11.94
C ARG A 10 -4.86 -5.86 12.97
N TYR A 11 -5.61 -4.82 12.62
CA TYR A 11 -6.36 -4.03 13.61
C TYR A 11 -7.86 -4.35 13.68
N GLY A 12 -8.34 -5.37 12.95
CA GLY A 12 -9.77 -5.75 12.96
C GLY A 12 -10.69 -4.71 12.32
N LEU A 13 -10.14 -3.82 11.47
CA LEU A 13 -10.85 -2.70 10.84
C LEU A 13 -10.96 -2.91 9.31
N ALA A 14 -11.15 -4.15 8.87
CA ALA A 14 -11.08 -4.53 7.46
C ALA A 14 -12.06 -3.76 6.57
N ASP A 15 -13.33 -3.70 6.95
CA ASP A 15 -14.36 -2.99 6.16
C ASP A 15 -14.09 -1.49 6.10
N TRP A 16 -13.65 -0.91 7.22
CA TRP A 16 -13.26 0.49 7.28
C TRP A 16 -12.05 0.79 6.38
N ALA A 17 -11.05 -0.09 6.41
CA ALA A 17 -9.87 0.02 5.55
C ALA A 17 -10.25 -0.02 4.07
N ARG A 18 -11.11 -0.96 3.66
CA ARG A 18 -11.59 -1.09 2.27
C ARG A 18 -12.38 0.14 1.83
N SER A 19 -13.31 0.61 2.64
CA SER A 19 -14.12 1.80 2.37
C SER A 19 -13.26 3.05 2.16
N ARG A 20 -12.27 3.28 3.04
CA ARG A 20 -11.38 4.44 2.93
C ARG A 20 -10.35 4.31 1.83
N TYR A 21 -9.85 3.10 1.57
CA TYR A 21 -8.91 2.85 0.47
C TYR A 21 -9.57 3.06 -0.90
N ALA A 22 -10.85 2.69 -1.05
CA ALA A 22 -11.59 2.86 -2.29
C ALA A 22 -11.74 4.34 -2.72
N THR A 23 -11.66 5.30 -1.78
CA THR A 23 -11.79 6.73 -2.09
C THR A 23 -10.45 7.44 -2.37
N LEU A 24 -9.32 6.71 -2.36
CA LEU A 24 -8.03 7.28 -2.69
C LEU A 24 -7.94 7.59 -4.18
N THR A 25 -7.44 8.79 -4.51
CA THR A 25 -7.16 9.20 -5.89
C THR A 25 -6.04 8.38 -6.52
N GLN A 26 -5.02 8.03 -5.73
CA GLN A 26 -3.88 7.23 -6.17
C GLN A 26 -3.78 5.96 -5.34
N LYS A 27 -3.72 4.82 -6.02
CA LYS A 27 -3.69 3.48 -5.42
C LYS A 27 -2.35 2.75 -5.60
N ALA A 28 -2.19 1.64 -4.89
CA ALA A 28 -0.93 0.89 -4.83
C ALA A 28 -0.62 0.25 -6.18
N SER A 29 -1.69 -0.22 -6.83
CA SER A 29 -1.75 -0.77 -8.18
C SER A 29 -1.24 0.18 -9.26
N GLU A 30 -1.26 1.50 -9.03
CA GLU A 30 -0.73 2.49 -9.98
C GLU A 30 0.80 2.63 -9.92
N CYS A 31 1.48 1.92 -9.04
CA CYS A 31 2.92 1.94 -8.97
C CYS A 31 3.55 1.34 -10.25
N ILE A 32 4.24 2.17 -11.02
CA ILE A 32 4.97 1.74 -12.23
C ILE A 32 6.33 1.08 -11.93
N GLY A 33 6.67 0.86 -10.66
CA GLY A 33 7.91 0.20 -10.27
C GLY A 33 9.21 0.98 -10.55
N CYS A 34 9.15 2.31 -10.64
CA CYS A 34 10.31 3.14 -11.02
C CYS A 34 11.49 3.12 -10.02
N GLY A 35 11.27 2.72 -8.77
CA GLY A 35 12.32 2.64 -7.74
C GLY A 35 12.81 3.98 -7.17
N ALA A 36 12.23 5.10 -7.60
CA ALA A 36 12.62 6.43 -7.10
C ALA A 36 12.43 6.56 -5.57
N CYS A 37 11.38 5.94 -5.02
CA CYS A 37 11.13 5.91 -3.58
C CYS A 37 12.23 5.18 -2.79
N GLU A 38 12.71 4.03 -3.29
CA GLU A 38 13.72 3.21 -2.63
C GLU A 38 15.09 3.90 -2.64
N SER A 39 15.45 4.54 -3.76
CA SER A 39 16.71 5.30 -3.86
C SER A 39 16.81 6.47 -2.87
N ARG A 40 15.67 7.02 -2.44
CA ARG A 40 15.57 8.12 -1.49
C ARG A 40 15.42 7.65 -0.04
N CYS A 41 15.18 6.37 0.18
CA CYS A 41 14.91 5.84 1.50
C CYS A 41 16.22 5.60 2.26
N PRO A 42 16.51 6.34 3.36
CA PRO A 42 17.74 6.17 4.12
C PRO A 42 17.84 4.81 4.83
N TYR A 43 16.71 4.09 4.94
CA TYR A 43 16.62 2.78 5.59
C TYR A 43 16.55 1.61 4.60
N HIS A 44 16.69 1.88 3.30
CA HIS A 44 16.66 0.85 2.24
C HIS A 44 15.43 -0.07 2.31
N LEU A 45 14.26 0.52 2.61
CA LEU A 45 13.02 -0.26 2.65
C LEU A 45 12.63 -0.76 1.25
N PRO A 46 12.12 -2.00 1.13
CA PRO A 46 11.69 -2.58 -0.14
C PRO A 46 10.30 -2.05 -0.55
N ILE A 47 10.18 -0.74 -0.74
CA ILE A 47 8.90 -0.02 -0.93
C ILE A 47 8.12 -0.57 -2.12
N ARG A 48 8.78 -0.96 -3.22
CA ARG A 48 8.10 -1.54 -4.39
C ARG A 48 7.40 -2.85 -4.07
N SER A 49 8.08 -3.73 -3.34
CA SER A 49 7.50 -5.00 -2.90
C SER A 49 6.33 -4.76 -1.97
N MET A 50 6.47 -3.81 -1.03
CA MET A 50 5.39 -3.43 -0.12
C MET A 50 4.17 -2.87 -0.86
N LEU A 51 4.38 -2.03 -1.89
CA LEU A 51 3.27 -1.49 -2.71
C LEU A 51 2.56 -2.61 -3.47
N LYS A 52 3.31 -3.57 -4.02
CA LYS A 52 2.74 -4.74 -4.70
C LYS A 52 1.89 -5.58 -3.74
N GLU A 53 2.42 -5.91 -2.56
CA GLU A 53 1.68 -6.65 -1.54
C GLU A 53 0.42 -5.91 -1.08
N ALA A 54 0.49 -4.58 -0.95
CA ALA A 54 -0.67 -3.77 -0.60
C ALA A 54 -1.75 -3.86 -1.68
N ALA A 55 -1.39 -3.74 -2.97
CA ALA A 55 -2.33 -3.91 -4.08
C ALA A 55 -3.01 -5.29 -4.03
N GLU A 56 -2.23 -6.36 -3.89
CA GLU A 56 -2.74 -7.74 -3.80
C GLU A 56 -3.72 -7.91 -2.63
N LYS A 57 -3.41 -7.36 -1.45
CA LYS A 57 -4.29 -7.44 -0.27
C LYS A 57 -5.61 -6.67 -0.46
N PHE A 58 -5.57 -5.56 -1.18
CA PHE A 58 -6.77 -4.80 -1.55
C PHE A 58 -7.51 -5.38 -2.75
N GLY A 59 -6.93 -6.35 -3.46
CA GLY A 59 -7.53 -7.04 -4.60
C GLY A 59 -7.38 -6.31 -5.93
N GLU A 60 -6.27 -5.58 -6.10
CA GLU A 60 -5.92 -4.79 -7.28
C GLU A 60 -4.70 -5.31 -8.03
#